data_AF-A0A7T3ABQ7-F1
#
_entry.id   AF-A0A7T3ABQ7-F1
#
_cell.length_a   1.000
_cell.length_b   1.000
_cell.length_c   1.000
_cell.angle_alpha   90.00
_cell.angle_beta   90.00
_cell.angle_gamma   90.00
#
_symmetry.space_group_name_H-M   'P 1'
#
loop_
_entity.id
_entity.type
_entity.pdbx_description
1 polymer ?
#
loop_
_entity_poly.entity_id
_entity_poly.type
_entity_poly.pdbx_seq_one_letter_code
_entity_poly.pdbx_strand_id
1 'polypeptide(L)' 'MIAVALPAAPAVRGYRPLYQAGSICPACGSTSWHIGRHSAECARCATALPFAPVAEVRRG' A
#
# COMPACT_ATOMS: atom_id res chain seq x y z
N MET A 1 9.50 23.33 32.26
CA MET A 1 8.80 23.12 30.99
C MET A 1 8.73 21.61 30.74
N ILE A 2 7.63 20.95 31.09
CA ILE A 2 7.45 19.50 30.82
C ILE A 2 6.53 19.39 29.60
N ALA A 3 7.02 18.82 28.50
CA ALA A 3 6.22 18.50 27.33
C ALA A 3 5.46 17.20 27.61
N VAL A 4 4.13 17.28 27.71
CA VAL A 4 3.26 16.11 27.72
C VAL A 4 3.15 15.61 26.28
N ALA A 5 3.71 14.43 26.00
CA ALA A 5 3.53 13.77 24.72
C ALA A 5 2.10 13.21 24.63
N LEU A 6 1.25 13.82 23.80
CA LEU A 6 -0.06 13.25 23.49
C LEU A 6 0.13 11.91 22.76
N PRO A 7 -0.70 10.89 23.06
CA PRO A 7 -0.70 9.67 22.27
C PRO A 7 -1.03 10.02 20.82
N ALA A 8 -0.22 9.54 19.88
CA ALA A 8 -0.48 9.71 18.46
C ALA A 8 -1.87 9.11 18.16
N ALA A 9 -2.79 9.93 17.66
CA ALA A 9 -4.11 9.47 17.25
C ALA A 9 -3.93 8.28 16.27
N PRO A 10 -4.78 7.24 16.35
CA PRO A 10 -4.70 6.12 15.44
C PRO A 10 -4.77 6.68 14.02
N ALA A 11 -3.74 6.40 13.20
CA ALA A 11 -3.71 6.86 11.83
C ALA A 11 -4.98 6.41 11.14
N VAL A 12 -5.85 7.35 10.75
CA VAL A 12 -6.97 7.06 9.85
C VAL A 12 -6.32 6.55 8.59
N ARG A 13 -6.27 5.23 8.42
CA ARG A 13 -5.70 4.61 7.24
C ARG A 13 -6.69 4.90 6.12
N GLY A 14 -6.44 5.98 5.38
CA GLY A 14 -7.15 6.28 4.15
C GLY A 14 -7.07 5.08 3.20
N TYR A 15 -7.99 5.03 2.23
CA TYR A 15 -8.03 3.97 1.24
C TYR A 15 -6.68 3.87 0.51
N ARG A 16 -6.02 2.72 0.65
CA ARG A 16 -4.68 2.49 0.11
C ARG A 16 -4.72 1.17 -0.70
N PRO A 17 -4.95 1.25 -2.02
CA PRO A 17 -5.10 0.06 -2.84
C PRO A 17 -3.80 -0.78 -2.82
N LEU A 18 -3.97 -2.09 -2.74
CA LEU A 18 -2.89 -3.06 -2.79
C LEU A 18 -2.92 -3.75 -4.15
N TYR A 19 -1.75 -4.08 -4.68
CA TYR A 19 -1.68 -4.86 -5.91
C TYR A 19 -2.19 -6.29 -5.66
N GLN A 20 -3.04 -6.75 -6.57
CA GLN A 20 -3.48 -8.14 -6.71
C GLN A 20 -3.16 -8.58 -8.15
N ALA A 21 -2.79 -9.85 -8.32
CA ALA A 21 -2.53 -10.39 -9.66
C ALA A 21 -3.79 -10.24 -10.54
N GLY A 22 -3.62 -9.67 -11.74
CA GLY A 22 -4.73 -9.38 -12.66
C GLY A 22 -5.54 -8.11 -12.34
N SER A 23 -5.13 -7.32 -11.34
CA SER A 23 -5.80 -6.04 -11.05
C SER A 23 -5.60 -5.00 -12.15
N ILE A 24 -6.60 -4.14 -12.32
CA ILE A 24 -6.56 -2.95 -13.18
C ILE A 24 -5.96 -1.78 -12.39
N CYS A 25 -5.09 -1.00 -13.02
CA CYS A 25 -4.49 0.18 -12.41
C CYS A 25 -5.57 1.20 -12.03
N PRO A 26 -5.69 1.60 -10.75
CA PRO A 26 -6.75 2.50 -10.30
C PRO A 26 -6.56 3.94 -10.80
N ALA A 27 -5.37 4.29 -11.27
CA ALA A 27 -5.08 5.65 -11.75
C ALA A 27 -5.38 5.83 -13.25
N CYS A 28 -5.14 4.81 -14.09
CA CYS A 28 -5.23 4.95 -15.55
C CYS A 28 -5.99 3.84 -16.27
N GLY A 29 -6.45 2.79 -15.57
CA GLY A 29 -7.20 1.69 -16.18
C GLY A 29 -6.37 0.65 -16.95
N SER A 30 -5.04 0.75 -16.96
CA SER A 30 -4.18 -0.26 -17.62
C SER A 30 -4.04 -1.54 -16.80
N THR A 31 -3.84 -2.68 -17.46
CA THR A 31 -3.55 -3.99 -16.84
C THR A 31 -2.07 -4.38 -16.91
N SER A 32 -1.20 -3.52 -17.48
CA SER A 32 0.23 -3.79 -17.63
C SER A 32 1.02 -3.31 -16.41
N TRP A 33 1.84 -4.22 -15.86
CA TRP A 33 2.57 -4.00 -14.62
C TRP A 33 4.03 -4.46 -14.72
N HIS A 34 4.94 -3.69 -14.13
CA HIS A 34 6.29 -4.11 -13.78
C HIS A 34 6.29 -4.62 -12.34
N ILE A 35 6.58 -5.90 -12.13
CA ILE A 35 6.51 -6.54 -10.82
C ILE A 35 7.88 -6.47 -10.15
N GLY A 36 7.99 -5.62 -9.13
CA GLY A 36 9.17 -5.50 -8.29
C GLY A 36 9.11 -6.40 -7.06
N ARG A 37 10.03 -6.17 -6.12
CA ARG A 37 10.12 -6.96 -4.88
C ARG A 37 9.14 -6.48 -3.79
N HIS A 38 8.77 -5.20 -3.80
CA HIS A 38 7.93 -4.57 -2.77
C HIS A 38 6.66 -3.92 -3.32
N SER A 39 6.59 -3.72 -4.64
CA SER A 39 5.48 -3.07 -5.32
C SER A 39 5.34 -3.56 -6.75
N ALA A 40 4.15 -3.40 -7.30
CA ALA A 40 3.89 -3.45 -8.73
C ALA A 40 3.74 -2.02 -9.25
N GLU A 41 4.49 -1.66 -10.28
CA GLU A 41 4.42 -0.35 -10.93
C GLU A 41 3.68 -0.45 -12.25
N CYS A 42 2.71 0.43 -12.50
CA CYS A 42 1.99 0.44 -13.76
C CYS A 42 2.91 0.89 -14.90
N ALA A 43 3.07 0.06 -15.93
CA ALA A 43 3.92 0.34 -17.09
C ALA A 43 3.45 1.54 -17.93
N ARG A 44 2.23 2.07 -17.68
CA ARG A 44 1.64 3.18 -18.43
C ARG A 44 1.80 4.54 -17.74
N CYS A 45 1.48 4.62 -16.45
CA CYS A 45 1.43 5.88 -15.71
C CYS A 45 2.34 5.91 -14.47
N ALA A 46 3.21 4.91 -14.30
CA ALA A 46 4.14 4.78 -13.16
C ALA A 46 3.46 4.74 -11.77
N THR A 47 2.16 4.49 -11.70
CA THR A 47 1.48 4.30 -10.41
C THR A 47 2.00 3.03 -9.75
N ALA A 48 2.63 3.18 -8.58
CA ALA A 48 3.16 2.08 -7.80
C ALA A 48 2.17 1.65 -6.70
N LEU A 49 1.73 0.39 -6.75
CA LEU A 49 0.91 -0.23 -5.72
C LEU A 49 1.77 -1.18 -4.88
N PRO A 50 1.72 -1.10 -3.54
CA PRO A 50 2.42 -2.05 -2.67
C PRO A 50 1.72 -3.41 -2.68
N PHE A 51 2.48 -4.47 -2.41
CA PHE A 51 1.91 -5.79 -2.15
C PHE A 51 1.27 -5.85 -0.76
N ALA A 52 0.34 -6.79 -0.57
CA ALA A 52 -0.18 -7.06 0.76
C ALA A 52 0.97 -7.46 1.70
N PRO A 53 1.02 -6.90 2.92
CA PRO A 53 1.98 -7.37 3.91
C PRO A 53 1.71 -8.86 4.17
N VAL A 54 2.79 -9.62 4.41
CA VAL A 54 2.63 -10.98 4.92
C VAL A 54 1.84 -10.89 6.22
N ALA A 55 0.70 -11.58 6.28
CA ALA A 55 -0.13 -11.57 7.46
C ALA A 55 0.67 -12.19 8.62
N GLU A 56 1.13 -11.36 9.55
CA GLU A 56 1.79 -11.83 10.74
C GLU A 56 0.73 -12.45 11.67
N VAL A 57 0.78 -13.78 11.80
CA VAL A 57 -0.02 -14.50 12.80
C VAL A 57 0.47 -14.07 14.18
N ARG A 58 -0.32 -13.25 14.87
CA ARG A 58 -0.13 -12.93 16.29
C ARG A 58 -0.21 -14.22 17.11
N ARG A 59 0.94 -14.83 17.41
CA ARG A 59 1.03 -15.86 18.43
C ARG A 59 1.03 -15.17 19.80
N GLY A 60 -0.14 -15.17 20.43
CA GLY A 60 -0.29 -14.96 21.87
C GLY A 60 -0.10 -16.26 22.63
#